data_AF-A0A955T6C2-F1
#
_entry.id   AF-A0A955T6C2-F1
#
_cell.length_a   1.000
_cell.length_b   1.000
_cell.length_c   1.000
_cell.angle_alpha   90.00
_cell.angle_beta   90.00
_cell.angle_gamma   90.00
#
_symmetry.space_group_name_H-M   'P 1'
#
loop_
_entity.id
_entity.type
_entity.pdbx_description
1 polymer ?
#
loop_
_entity_poly.entity_id
_entity_poly.type
_entity_poly.pdbx_seq_one_letter_code
_entity_poly.pdbx_strand_id
1 'polypeptide(L)'
;MKPWIMVIALSLISSPIFADEENPLPIKRVELFRSGVGYFEHLGKVEGDRTVELRFKTDQVNDVLKSLLLMDMDGGEIGAVVYPSKDPLSKIMQSFQVDLSGDPSVRELLTQVRGTEVR
;
A
#
# COMPACT_ATOMS: atom_id res chain seq x y z
N MET A 1 70.46 -3.23 -21.27
CA MET A 1 70.38 -4.34 -20.29
C MET A 1 69.13 -4.13 -19.43
N LYS A 2 68.07 -4.93 -19.69
CA LYS A 2 66.94 -5.36 -18.82
C LYS A 2 66.01 -4.30 -18.13
N PRO A 3 64.74 -4.67 -17.80
CA PRO A 3 63.50 -3.95 -18.18
C PRO A 3 62.50 -3.66 -17.02
N TRP A 4 61.35 -3.00 -17.28
CA TRP A 4 60.04 -3.38 -16.68
C TRP A 4 58.81 -2.75 -17.37
N ILE A 5 57.74 -3.54 -17.37
CA ILE A 5 56.36 -3.43 -17.88
C ILE A 5 55.37 -2.87 -16.83
N MET A 6 54.21 -2.38 -17.31
CA MET A 6 52.85 -2.34 -16.67
C MET A 6 52.55 -1.20 -15.68
N VAL A 7 51.35 -0.63 -15.54
CA VAL A 7 49.95 -0.99 -15.88
C VAL A 7 49.12 0.31 -16.10
N ILE A 8 48.16 0.29 -17.02
CA ILE A 8 47.11 1.31 -17.18
C ILE A 8 45.98 1.03 -16.18
N ALA A 9 45.62 1.99 -15.32
CA ALA A 9 44.40 1.93 -14.51
C ALA A 9 43.38 2.96 -15.03
N LEU A 10 42.43 2.46 -15.82
CA LEU A 10 41.21 3.15 -16.24
C LEU A 10 40.21 3.09 -15.08
N SER A 11 39.96 4.21 -14.39
CA SER A 11 38.91 4.31 -13.37
C SER A 11 37.56 4.54 -14.06
N LEU A 12 36.76 3.49 -14.10
CA LEU A 12 35.35 3.51 -14.51
C LEU A 12 34.47 4.05 -13.39
N ILE A 13 33.59 4.96 -13.78
CA ILE A 13 32.40 5.44 -13.07
C ILE A 13 31.49 4.25 -12.76
N SER A 14 31.08 4.08 -11.50
CA SER A 14 29.74 3.55 -11.17
C SER A 14 29.43 3.76 -9.70
N SER A 15 28.53 4.69 -9.41
CA SER A 15 27.68 4.59 -8.23
C SER A 15 26.26 4.85 -8.70
N PRO A 16 25.34 3.88 -8.60
CA PRO A 16 23.94 4.15 -8.87
C PRO A 16 23.43 5.06 -7.75
N ILE A 17 23.09 6.30 -8.11
CA ILE A 17 22.28 7.21 -7.30
C ILE A 17 20.85 6.68 -7.34
N PHE A 18 20.52 5.74 -6.46
CA PHE A 18 19.14 5.40 -6.09
C PHE A 18 19.15 4.90 -4.64
N ALA A 19 19.53 5.78 -3.71
CA ALA A 19 19.20 5.63 -2.31
C ALA A 19 17.90 6.41 -2.07
N ASP A 20 16.80 5.68 -1.94
CA ASP A 20 15.52 6.20 -1.45
C ASP A 20 15.67 6.42 0.06
N GLU A 21 16.24 7.56 0.46
CA GLU A 21 16.53 7.88 1.88
C GLU A 21 15.26 8.12 2.73
N GLU A 22 14.07 8.20 2.14
CA GLU A 22 12.85 8.54 2.87
C GLU A 22 12.06 7.35 3.42
N ASN A 23 12.37 6.11 3.02
CA ASN A 23 11.65 4.95 3.55
C ASN A 23 12.53 4.16 4.55
N PRO A 24 12.21 4.20 5.87
CA PRO A 24 12.97 3.45 6.87
C PRO A 24 12.87 1.93 6.70
N LEU A 25 11.93 1.45 5.86
CA LEU A 25 11.71 0.06 5.54
C LEU A 25 11.85 -0.18 4.01
N PRO A 26 13.08 -0.29 3.47
CA PRO A 26 13.27 -0.60 2.06
C PRO A 26 12.87 -2.05 1.74
N ILE A 27 12.50 -2.30 0.47
CA ILE A 27 12.25 -3.66 -0.02
C ILE A 27 13.56 -4.44 -0.03
N LYS A 28 13.60 -5.58 0.66
CA LYS A 28 14.74 -6.52 0.66
C LYS A 28 14.51 -7.75 -0.21
N ARG A 29 13.27 -8.19 -0.37
CA ARG A 29 12.92 -9.38 -1.15
C ARG A 29 11.66 -9.16 -1.95
N VAL A 30 11.69 -9.63 -3.19
CA VAL A 30 10.51 -9.72 -4.06
C VAL A 30 10.46 -11.11 -4.65
N GLU A 31 9.35 -11.82 -4.43
CA GLU A 31 9.10 -13.11 -5.04
C GLU A 31 7.80 -13.05 -5.85
N LEU A 32 7.85 -13.53 -7.09
CA LEU A 32 6.70 -13.53 -7.99
C LEU A 32 6.27 -14.97 -8.27
N PHE A 33 5.00 -15.26 -8.01
CA PHE A 33 4.42 -16.58 -8.21
C PHE A 33 3.69 -16.65 -9.56
N ARG A 34 3.65 -17.84 -10.16
CA ARG A 34 2.90 -18.09 -11.41
C ARG A 34 1.39 -17.86 -11.28
N SER A 35 0.88 -17.83 -10.06
CA SER A 35 -0.51 -17.47 -9.75
C SER A 35 -0.82 -15.99 -10.00
N GLY A 36 0.19 -15.15 -10.25
CA GLY A 36 0.04 -13.69 -10.37
C GLY A 36 0.10 -12.94 -9.04
N VAL A 37 0.42 -13.64 -7.93
CA VAL A 37 0.64 -13.02 -6.62
C VAL A 37 2.12 -12.68 -6.45
N GLY A 38 2.41 -11.53 -5.83
CA GLY A 38 3.76 -11.12 -5.44
C GLY A 38 3.91 -11.06 -3.92
N TYR A 39 5.06 -11.53 -3.42
CA TYR A 39 5.48 -11.36 -2.03
C TYR A 39 6.54 -10.27 -1.96
N PHE A 40 6.37 -9.33 -1.02
CA PHE A 40 7.25 -8.18 -0.83
C PHE A 40 7.68 -8.13 0.64
N GLU A 41 8.98 -8.24 0.87
CA GLU A 41 9.58 -8.14 2.20
C GLU A 41 10.20 -6.77 2.36
N HIS A 42 9.67 -5.98 3.29
CA HIS A 42 10.26 -4.73 3.73
C HIS A 42 11.00 -4.95 5.04
N LEU A 43 12.29 -4.67 5.07
CA LEU A 43 13.11 -4.85 6.27
C LEU A 43 14.09 -3.68 6.39
N GLY A 44 14.01 -3.02 7.52
CA GLY A 44 14.86 -1.89 7.89
C GLY A 44 14.66 -1.55 9.36
N LYS A 45 15.37 -0.52 9.80
CA LYS A 45 15.36 -0.10 11.20
C LYS A 45 14.52 1.17 11.33
N VAL A 46 13.54 1.14 12.22
CA VAL A 46 12.74 2.30 12.58
C VAL A 46 13.22 2.79 13.94
N GLU A 47 13.61 4.07 14.03
CA GLU A 47 14.13 4.65 15.26
C GLU A 47 13.14 5.66 15.86
N GLY A 48 12.81 5.47 17.14
CA GLY A 48 11.81 6.25 17.85
C GLY A 48 10.38 5.97 17.39
N ASP A 49 9.44 6.80 17.83
CA ASP A 49 8.03 6.68 17.45
C ASP A 49 7.81 7.24 16.05
N ARG A 50 7.74 6.36 15.05
CA ARG A 50 7.46 6.76 13.65
C ARG A 50 6.31 5.97 13.06
N THR A 51 5.53 6.66 12.24
CA THR A 51 4.58 6.03 11.33
C THR A 51 5.28 5.75 10.01
N VAL A 52 5.15 4.52 9.50
CA VAL A 52 5.66 4.15 8.18
C VAL A 52 4.47 4.03 7.22
N GLU A 53 4.54 4.73 6.10
CA GLU A 53 3.53 4.66 5.06
C GLU A 53 3.87 3.57 4.03
N LEU A 54 2.93 2.65 3.80
CA LEU A 54 3.00 1.69 2.70
C LEU A 54 1.90 2.03 1.68
N ARG A 55 2.28 2.18 0.41
CA ARG A 55 1.38 2.62 -0.65
C ARG A 55 0.98 1.45 -1.54
N PHE A 56 -0.32 1.26 -1.69
CA PHE A 56 -0.91 0.21 -2.52
C PHE A 56 -1.96 0.78 -3.45
N LYS A 57 -2.21 0.09 -4.57
CA LYS A 57 -3.41 0.38 -5.36
C LYS A 57 -4.64 0.01 -4.56
N THR A 58 -5.71 0.77 -4.70
CA THR A 58 -6.78 0.59 -3.73
C THR A 58 -7.61 -0.67 -3.90
N ASP A 59 -7.70 -1.18 -5.13
CA ASP A 59 -8.28 -2.49 -5.42
C ASP A 59 -7.54 -3.63 -4.70
N GLN A 60 -6.28 -3.41 -4.29
CA GLN A 60 -5.44 -4.39 -3.59
C GLN A 60 -5.47 -4.27 -2.06
N VAL A 61 -6.04 -3.20 -1.49
CA VAL A 61 -5.98 -2.94 -0.04
C VAL A 61 -6.58 -4.08 0.78
N ASN A 62 -7.67 -4.69 0.31
CA ASN A 62 -8.29 -5.82 1.01
C ASN A 62 -7.35 -7.02 1.10
N ASP A 63 -6.67 -7.34 0.00
CA ASP A 63 -5.74 -8.47 -0.05
C ASP A 63 -4.49 -8.19 0.79
N VAL A 64 -4.01 -6.94 0.77
CA VAL A 64 -2.92 -6.50 1.66
C VAL A 64 -3.32 -6.67 3.12
N LEU A 65 -4.47 -6.16 3.55
CA LEU A 65 -4.90 -6.27 4.95
C LEU A 65 -5.05 -7.72 5.42
N LYS A 66 -5.43 -8.64 4.52
CA LYS A 66 -5.55 -10.07 4.82
C LYS A 66 -4.22 -10.82 4.86
N SER A 67 -3.19 -10.28 4.22
CA SER A 67 -1.89 -10.96 4.04
C SER A 67 -0.70 -10.22 4.67
N LEU A 68 -0.93 -9.02 5.20
CA LEU A 68 0.10 -8.20 5.83
C LEU A 68 0.59 -8.87 7.12
N LEU A 69 1.90 -9.14 7.16
CA LEU A 69 2.59 -9.60 8.35
C LEU A 69 3.53 -8.48 8.81
N LEU A 70 3.35 -8.05 10.06
CA LEU A 70 4.25 -7.12 10.72
C LEU A 70 4.94 -7.85 11.86
N MET A 71 6.26 -7.73 11.93
CA MET A 71 7.09 -8.35 12.94
C MET A 71 8.15 -7.36 13.39
N ASP A 72 8.26 -7.19 14.70
CA ASP A 72 9.38 -6.52 15.30
C ASP A 72 10.45 -7.57 15.66
N MET A 73 11.71 -7.24 15.38
CA MET A 73 12.85 -8.14 15.59
C MET A 73 13.78 -7.67 16.73
N ASP A 74 13.64 -6.42 17.19
CA ASP A 74 14.57 -5.75 18.10
C ASP A 74 13.95 -5.38 19.47
N GLY A 75 12.75 -5.89 19.78
CA GLY A 75 12.04 -5.68 21.05
C GLY A 75 11.18 -4.41 21.13
N GLY A 76 10.86 -3.80 19.98
CA GLY A 76 9.89 -2.71 19.86
C GLY A 76 8.43 -3.16 19.88
N GLU A 77 7.52 -2.18 19.83
CA GLU A 77 6.07 -2.41 19.76
C GLU A 77 5.53 -1.94 18.41
N ILE A 78 4.69 -2.76 17.78
CA ILE A 78 3.98 -2.40 16.56
C ILE A 78 2.61 -1.83 16.96
N GLY A 79 2.40 -0.55 16.65
CA GLY A 79 1.12 0.13 16.86
C GLY A 79 0.02 -0.25 15.86
N ALA A 80 -1.06 0.51 15.88
CA ALA A 80 -2.21 0.27 15.00
C ALA A 80 -1.88 0.57 13.52
N VAL A 81 -2.37 -0.30 12.62
CA VAL A 81 -2.33 -0.06 11.17
C VAL A 81 -3.55 0.75 10.77
N VAL A 82 -3.33 1.97 10.28
CA VAL A 82 -4.39 2.86 9.81
C VAL A 82 -4.43 2.83 8.28
N TYR A 83 -5.61 2.61 7.71
CA TYR A 83 -5.84 2.72 6.27
C TYR A 83 -7.10 3.56 6.02
N PRO A 84 -7.14 4.37 4.95
CA PRO A 84 -8.33 5.12 4.59
C PRO A 84 -9.42 4.15 4.09
N SER A 85 -10.55 4.06 4.81
CA SER A 85 -11.72 3.32 4.35
C SER A 85 -12.21 3.90 3.03
N LYS A 86 -12.41 3.01 2.05
CA LYS A 86 -12.71 3.40 0.68
C LYS A 86 -14.17 3.28 0.30
N ASP A 87 -15.09 3.03 1.23
CA ASP A 87 -16.50 3.06 0.87
C ASP A 87 -16.88 4.52 0.64
N PRO A 88 -17.05 4.95 -0.63
CA PRO A 88 -17.53 6.29 -0.86
C PRO A 88 -18.91 6.36 -0.24
N LEU A 89 -19.26 7.49 0.38
CA LEU A 89 -20.58 7.72 0.96
C LEU A 89 -21.70 7.28 0.00
N SER A 90 -21.51 7.46 -1.31
CA SER A 90 -22.41 6.98 -2.36
C SER A 90 -22.69 5.47 -2.31
N LYS A 91 -21.71 4.62 -2.01
CA LYS A 91 -21.87 3.17 -1.92
C LYS A 91 -22.58 2.75 -0.64
N ILE A 92 -22.33 3.46 0.46
CA ILE A 92 -23.08 3.30 1.71
C ILE A 92 -24.53 3.74 1.49
N MET A 93 -24.74 4.87 0.80
CA MET A 93 -26.07 5.40 0.46
C MET A 93 -26.86 4.51 -0.52
N GLN A 94 -26.19 3.86 -1.47
CA GLN A 94 -26.81 2.88 -2.37
C GLN A 94 -27.25 1.58 -1.68
N SER A 95 -26.68 1.26 -0.51
CA SER A 95 -27.06 0.07 0.25
C SER A 95 -28.37 0.23 1.04
N PHE A 96 -28.87 1.46 1.17
CA PHE A 96 -30.19 1.71 1.75
C PHE A 96 -31.28 1.36 0.73
N GLN A 97 -32.49 1.02 1.21
CA GLN A 97 -33.66 0.75 0.37
C GLN A 97 -34.05 1.93 -0.56
N VAL A 98 -33.48 3.11 -0.34
CA VAL A 98 -33.82 4.36 -1.02
C VAL A 98 -32.50 5.02 -1.43
N ASP A 99 -32.36 5.34 -2.72
CA ASP A 99 -31.13 5.93 -3.26
C ASP A 99 -31.10 7.42 -2.99
N LEU A 100 -30.21 7.83 -2.08
CA LEU A 100 -30.01 9.22 -1.67
C LEU A 100 -28.81 9.88 -2.38
N SER A 101 -28.12 9.17 -3.27
CA SER A 101 -26.84 9.62 -3.83
C SER A 101 -26.95 10.86 -4.74
N GLY A 102 -28.15 11.18 -5.23
CA GLY A 102 -28.42 12.31 -6.13
C GLY A 102 -29.08 13.53 -5.48
N ASP A 103 -29.09 13.65 -4.14
CA ASP A 103 -29.85 14.68 -3.41
C ASP A 103 -31.32 14.82 -3.87
N PRO A 104 -32.08 13.70 -3.89
CA PRO A 104 -33.44 13.70 -4.41
C PRO A 104 -34.40 14.51 -3.52
N SER A 105 -35.39 15.14 -4.16
CA SER A 105 -36.49 15.78 -3.46
C SER A 105 -37.38 14.77 -2.72
N VAL A 106 -38.11 15.23 -1.70
CA VAL A 106 -39.09 14.41 -0.95
C VAL A 106 -40.09 13.70 -1.88
N ARG A 107 -40.47 14.35 -2.99
CA ARG A 107 -41.36 13.75 -3.99
C ARG A 107 -40.74 12.54 -4.70
N GLU A 108 -39.47 12.64 -5.06
CA GLU A 108 -38.73 11.56 -5.73
C GLU A 108 -38.51 10.39 -4.77
N LEU A 109 -38.19 10.68 -3.50
CA LEU A 109 -38.10 9.67 -2.44
C LEU A 109 -39.43 8.91 -2.24
N LEU A 110 -40.54 9.62 -2.11
CA LEU A 110 -41.87 9.01 -1.98
C LEU A 110 -42.28 8.20 -3.22
N THR A 111 -41.71 8.52 -4.38
CA THR A 111 -41.92 7.74 -5.60
C THR A 111 -41.08 6.47 -5.60
N GLN A 112 -39.84 6.53 -5.11
CA GLN A 112 -38.96 5.35 -4.97
C GLN A 112 -39.51 4.32 -3.98
N VAL A 113 -40.12 4.76 -2.87
CA VAL A 113 -40.70 3.87 -1.84
C VAL A 113 -42.09 3.33 -2.24
N ARG A 114 -42.67 3.79 -3.36
CA ARG A 114 -43.98 3.30 -3.81
C ARG A 114 -43.87 1.87 -4.34
N GLY A 115 -44.59 0.95 -3.70
CA GLY A 115 -44.69 -0.45 -4.14
C GLY A 115 -43.65 -1.38 -3.51
N THR A 116 -42.85 -0.91 -2.56
CA THR A 116 -42.04 -1.80 -1.71
C THR A 116 -42.94 -2.59 -0.76
N GLU A 117 -42.67 -3.89 -0.61
CA GLU A 117 -43.39 -4.74 0.35
C GLU A 117 -43.22 -4.20 1.78
N VAL A 118 -44.34 -4.02 2.47
CA VAL A 118 -44.34 -3.74 3.91
C VAL A 118 -44.23 -5.09 4.61
N ARG A 119 -43.14 -5.32 5.34
CA ARG A 119 -42.95 -6.51 6.16
C ARG A 119 -43.02 -6.18 7.64
#